data_AF-A0AAU9XRV7-F1
#
_entry.id   AF-A0AAU9XRV7-F1
#
_cell.length_a   1.000
_cell.length_b   1.000
_cell.length_c   1.000
_cell.angle_alpha   90.00
_cell.angle_beta   90.00
_cell.angle_gamma   90.00
#
_symmetry.space_group_name_H-M   'P 1'
#
loop_
_entity.id
_entity.type
_entity.pdbx_description
1 polymer ?
#
loop_
_entity_poly.entity_id
_entity_poly.type
_entity_poly.pdbx_seq_one_letter_code
_entity_poly.pdbx_strand_id
1 'polypeptide(L)'
;MGRMQHLYLVLAIVTFLFIIYLSSNLHVHTKSRPRALANDLKRLENLRGFARRLRRLLVELFETQEGLIHSQRQFYRVKRHIQHVKQMIKFVDGQSKHVDKVPGDSSSKNHVTKREVCPEKFMGKDSTYGYPFYRKGFQGENCTDFVPIDELVTMILTSPRELSPEKLQKVFEGIATYYPSVPVIFVSRKTLRLLKRLKEPSLNLKHMGSDDLTHGQTWSELLKMVTTPYALFAPDITYFTDDVNLERLVRVLSENRDVIIAGGSQKNQRGEWDNSCRQVQFRNWTAYFSDGYYHSFNDCVQCDVLLGPFMAKTKELQELGINRKLHFGAFQDLFWRLKLKHPEKVVASCPDVMFDTYEREIPDEKYVALAKKWDLKKWVESNGRVRWYGCRRGGHAHSGKSSCRFRAKGLAVPPCDLENLADIVKFILNECEKAGIYCQLNAGTLLGAVKFKKVLPWERDADIFFISDNYTAIKNLRPRFEAAGYKFIDKKGTECCTNGRMKSGIFKIKGNGWTVDLWGRPTLEAEILVANGQQPTKVMFAGQWVIGARNPALSSRNRYGPNMYHHAEHWKVIGNANGDALYKSGVWTKCSKPGHMGCLDQFPTDGDLQFGDFFMA
;
A
#
# COMPACT_ATOMS: atom_id res chain seq x y z
N MET A 1 83.25 -17.12 10.88
CA MET A 1 82.10 -17.07 9.95
C MET A 1 81.36 -18.41 9.76
N GLY A 2 81.56 -19.43 10.61
CA GLY A 2 80.95 -20.77 10.42
C GLY A 2 79.79 -21.17 11.36
N ARG A 3 79.47 -20.38 12.40
CA ARG A 3 78.38 -20.73 13.35
C ARG A 3 77.00 -20.19 12.96
N MET A 4 76.91 -19.09 12.20
CA MET A 4 75.62 -18.54 11.74
C MET A 4 75.04 -19.30 10.54
N GLN A 5 75.87 -19.82 9.62
CA GLN A 5 75.37 -20.59 8.46
C GLN A 5 74.74 -21.93 8.87
N HIS A 6 75.26 -22.58 9.92
CA HIS A 6 74.63 -23.79 10.46
C HIS A 6 73.27 -23.52 11.12
N LEU A 7 73.10 -22.37 11.78
CA LEU A 7 71.81 -22.02 12.38
C LEU A 7 70.74 -21.76 11.31
N TYR A 8 71.10 -21.09 10.21
CA TYR A 8 70.18 -20.86 9.08
C TYR A 8 69.81 -22.14 8.34
N LEU A 9 70.75 -23.08 8.17
CA LEU A 9 70.48 -24.36 7.53
C LEU A 9 69.56 -25.24 8.39
N VAL A 10 69.78 -25.27 9.71
CA VAL A 10 68.90 -25.99 10.65
C VAL A 10 67.51 -25.35 10.69
N LEU A 11 67.41 -24.02 10.71
CA LEU A 11 66.12 -23.35 10.66
C LEU A 11 65.37 -23.72 9.37
N ALA A 12 66.03 -23.64 8.20
CA ALA A 12 65.42 -23.94 6.92
C ALA A 12 64.92 -25.39 6.81
N ILE A 13 65.68 -26.36 7.34
CA ILE A 13 65.27 -27.77 7.37
C ILE A 13 64.06 -27.97 8.29
N VAL A 14 64.04 -27.31 9.46
CA VAL A 14 62.89 -27.38 10.38
C VAL A 14 61.65 -26.73 9.76
N THR A 15 61.77 -25.59 9.08
CA THR A 15 60.62 -24.98 8.37
C THR A 15 60.12 -25.85 7.23
N PHE A 16 61.03 -26.50 6.48
CA PHE A 16 60.65 -27.36 5.35
C PHE A 16 59.96 -28.64 5.84
N LEU A 17 60.45 -29.26 6.92
CA LEU A 17 59.80 -30.40 7.57
C LEU A 17 58.45 -30.01 8.19
N PHE A 18 58.31 -28.79 8.73
CA PHE A 18 57.04 -28.27 9.25
C PHE A 18 56.02 -28.01 8.14
N ILE A 19 56.46 -27.52 6.97
CA ILE A 19 55.61 -27.34 5.79
C ILE A 19 55.17 -28.69 5.22
N ILE A 20 56.06 -29.70 5.18
CA ILE A 20 55.71 -31.07 4.77
C ILE A 20 54.75 -31.71 5.78
N TYR A 21 54.93 -31.48 7.08
CA TYR A 21 54.01 -31.95 8.12
C TYR A 21 52.63 -31.29 8.01
N LEU A 22 52.57 -29.98 7.72
CA LEU A 22 51.32 -29.27 7.46
C LEU A 22 50.65 -29.71 6.16
N SER A 23 51.40 -29.95 5.08
CA SER A 23 50.84 -30.43 3.81
C SER A 23 50.36 -31.88 3.90
N SER A 24 51.03 -32.72 4.67
CA SER A 24 50.64 -34.11 4.95
C SER A 24 49.42 -34.18 5.86
N ASN A 25 49.29 -33.27 6.84
CA ASN A 25 48.07 -33.15 7.66
C ASN A 25 46.89 -32.50 6.92
N LEU A 26 47.13 -31.69 5.88
CA LEU A 26 46.06 -31.21 5.00
C LEU A 26 45.47 -32.32 4.12
N HIS A 27 46.19 -33.43 3.90
CA HIS A 27 45.73 -34.54 3.06
C HIS A 27 44.98 -35.65 3.82
N VAL A 28 44.91 -35.62 5.16
CA VAL A 28 44.28 -36.69 5.97
C VAL A 28 42.96 -36.26 6.64
N HIS A 29 42.54 -34.99 6.54
CA HIS A 29 41.24 -34.53 7.07
C HIS A 29 40.23 -34.10 5.99
N THR A 30 39.87 -35.03 5.10
CA THR A 30 38.72 -34.88 4.16
C THR A 30 37.48 -35.67 4.59
N LYS A 31 37.23 -35.83 5.91
CA LYS A 31 36.00 -36.44 6.44
C LYS A 31 35.14 -35.55 7.36
N SER A 32 35.51 -34.29 7.64
CA SER A 32 34.75 -33.38 8.54
C SER A 32 34.08 -32.18 7.85
N ARG A 33 34.38 -31.90 6.57
CA ARG A 33 33.79 -30.78 5.82
C ARG A 33 32.25 -30.74 5.72
N PRO A 34 31.51 -31.86 5.65
CA PRO A 34 30.06 -31.81 5.54
C PRO A 34 29.37 -31.18 6.77
N ARG A 35 29.88 -31.44 7.98
CA ARG A 35 29.30 -30.93 9.24
C ARG A 35 29.58 -29.44 9.45
N ALA A 36 30.81 -28.98 9.14
CA ALA A 36 31.15 -27.56 9.21
C ALA A 36 30.34 -26.73 8.21
N LEU A 37 30.25 -27.19 6.95
CA LEU A 37 29.45 -26.55 5.91
C LEU A 37 27.95 -26.53 6.28
N ALA A 38 27.42 -27.63 6.82
CA ALA A 38 26.03 -27.69 7.29
C ALA A 38 25.76 -26.74 8.47
N ASN A 39 26.72 -26.59 9.39
CA ASN A 39 26.61 -25.63 10.50
C ASN A 39 26.67 -24.18 10.00
N ASP A 40 27.53 -23.87 9.02
CA ASP A 40 27.61 -22.55 8.41
C ASP A 40 26.35 -22.21 7.61
N LEU A 41 25.81 -23.17 6.84
CA LEU A 41 24.52 -23.05 6.16
C LEU A 41 23.39 -22.78 7.15
N LYS A 42 23.32 -23.53 8.25
CA LYS A 42 22.32 -23.34 9.31
C LYS A 42 22.47 -21.98 9.99
N ARG A 43 23.70 -21.50 10.19
CA ARG A 43 23.99 -20.17 10.74
C ARG A 43 23.53 -19.06 9.78
N LEU A 44 23.77 -19.22 8.49
CA LEU A 44 23.30 -18.31 7.44
C LEU A 44 21.77 -18.30 7.34
N GLU A 45 21.11 -19.46 7.43
CA GLU A 45 19.65 -19.55 7.49
C GLU A 45 19.06 -18.85 8.72
N ASN A 46 19.69 -19.04 9.89
CA ASN A 46 19.29 -18.36 11.12
C ASN A 46 19.45 -16.84 11.01
N LEU A 47 20.56 -16.35 10.44
CA LEU A 47 20.79 -14.93 10.19
C LEU A 47 19.76 -14.35 9.22
N ARG A 48 19.45 -15.05 8.12
CA ARG A 48 18.37 -14.69 7.19
C ARG A 48 17.00 -14.67 7.87
N GLY A 49 16.73 -15.62 8.75
CA GLY A 49 15.52 -15.66 9.58
C GLY A 49 15.43 -14.47 10.54
N PHE A 50 16.54 -14.08 11.15
CA PHE A 50 16.63 -12.92 12.02
C PHE A 50 16.46 -11.60 11.26
N ALA A 51 17.14 -11.42 10.12
CA ALA A 51 16.98 -10.26 9.25
C ALA A 51 15.52 -10.08 8.80
N ARG A 52 14.82 -11.17 8.45
CA ARG A 52 13.38 -11.13 8.14
C ARG A 52 12.53 -10.62 9.31
N ARG A 53 12.84 -11.04 10.55
CA ARG A 53 12.13 -10.55 11.75
C ARG A 53 12.39 -9.07 12.01
N LEU A 54 13.63 -8.61 11.83
CA LEU A 54 13.98 -7.19 11.95
C LEU A 54 13.27 -6.34 10.89
N ARG A 55 13.21 -6.80 9.64
CA ARG A 55 12.44 -6.11 8.58
C ARG A 55 10.96 -6.02 8.92
N ARG A 56 10.36 -7.09 9.45
CA ARG A 56 8.97 -7.05 9.91
C ARG A 56 8.77 -6.02 11.04
N LEU A 57 9.66 -6.02 12.03
CA LEU A 57 9.64 -5.01 13.10
C LEU A 57 9.80 -3.59 12.53
N LEU A 58 10.63 -3.41 11.50
CA LEU A 58 10.82 -2.12 10.86
C LEU A 58 9.53 -1.63 10.17
N VAL A 59 8.78 -2.51 9.49
CA VAL A 59 7.44 -2.18 8.95
C VAL A 59 6.50 -1.74 10.08
N GLU A 60 6.40 -2.53 11.16
CA GLU A 60 5.52 -2.24 12.30
C GLU A 60 5.88 -0.89 12.96
N LEU A 61 7.18 -0.56 13.05
CA LEU A 61 7.64 0.73 13.58
C LEU A 61 7.31 1.90 12.65
N PHE A 62 7.41 1.73 11.33
CA PHE A 62 6.98 2.75 10.39
C PHE A 62 5.47 3.00 10.52
N GLU A 63 4.64 1.97 10.49
CA GLU A 63 3.19 2.10 10.69
C GLU A 63 2.84 2.77 12.03
N THR A 64 3.58 2.41 13.09
CA THR A 64 3.44 3.06 14.40
C THR A 64 3.81 4.55 14.33
N GLN A 65 4.90 4.90 13.65
CA GLN A 65 5.32 6.28 13.48
C GLN A 65 4.26 7.09 12.72
N GLU A 66 3.74 6.55 11.61
CA GLU A 66 2.70 7.19 10.79
C GLU A 66 1.45 7.50 11.64
N GLY A 67 1.01 6.55 12.47
CA GLY A 67 -0.11 6.76 13.40
C GLY A 67 0.14 7.79 14.51
N LEU A 68 1.39 8.20 14.73
CA LEU A 68 1.80 9.18 15.74
C LEU A 68 2.00 10.59 15.16
N ILE A 69 1.52 10.88 13.94
CA ILE A 69 1.71 12.19 13.29
C ILE A 69 1.22 13.37 14.17
N HIS A 70 0.17 13.17 14.96
CA HIS A 70 -0.35 14.18 15.90
C HIS A 70 0.38 14.21 17.26
N SER A 71 1.37 13.35 17.48
CA SER A 71 2.18 13.27 18.71
C SER A 71 3.67 13.41 18.37
N GLN A 72 4.10 14.63 18.09
CA GLN A 72 5.46 14.95 17.61
C GLN A 72 6.56 14.26 18.46
N ARG A 73 6.48 14.34 19.79
CA ARG A 73 7.50 13.72 20.67
C ARG A 73 7.61 12.20 20.48
N GLN A 74 6.48 11.50 20.37
CA GLN A 74 6.48 10.05 20.18
C GLN A 74 6.89 9.68 18.76
N PHE A 75 6.42 10.45 17.76
CA PHE A 75 6.86 10.33 16.38
C PHE A 75 8.40 10.36 16.27
N TYR A 76 9.06 11.35 16.88
CA TYR A 76 10.52 11.45 16.89
C TYR A 76 11.21 10.33 17.67
N ARG A 77 10.60 9.80 18.74
CA ARG A 77 11.15 8.65 19.47
C ARG A 77 11.14 7.38 18.63
N VAL A 78 10.01 7.09 17.98
CA VAL A 78 9.89 5.95 17.07
C VAL A 78 10.85 6.09 15.88
N LYS A 79 11.00 7.31 15.34
CA LYS A 79 12.04 7.60 14.31
C LYS A 79 13.43 7.12 14.73
N ARG A 80 13.84 7.35 15.98
CA ARG A 80 15.15 6.88 16.48
C ARG A 80 15.22 5.36 16.56
N HIS A 81 14.14 4.68 16.97
CA HIS A 81 14.09 3.21 16.99
C HIS A 81 14.17 2.61 15.58
N ILE A 82 13.49 3.22 14.61
CA ILE A 82 13.59 2.86 13.19
C ILE A 82 15.04 2.89 12.73
N GLN A 83 15.78 3.96 13.06
CA GLN A 83 17.21 4.06 12.69
C GLN A 83 18.06 2.97 13.33
N HIS A 84 17.83 2.64 14.60
CA HIS A 84 18.55 1.53 15.26
C HIS A 84 18.26 0.19 14.59
N VAL A 85 17.00 -0.10 14.25
CA VAL A 85 16.63 -1.34 13.57
C VAL A 85 17.23 -1.40 12.16
N LYS A 86 17.26 -0.28 11.41
CA LYS A 86 17.96 -0.21 10.12
C LYS A 86 19.44 -0.56 10.25
N GLN A 87 20.13 -0.02 11.27
CA GLN A 87 21.53 -0.34 11.54
C GLN A 87 21.73 -1.82 11.88
N MET A 88 20.80 -2.44 12.63
CA MET A 88 20.83 -3.87 12.91
C MET A 88 20.66 -4.71 11.64
N ILE A 89 19.74 -4.34 10.74
CA ILE A 89 19.56 -5.02 9.45
C ILE A 89 20.86 -4.95 8.63
N LYS A 90 21.45 -3.76 8.49
CA LYS A 90 22.74 -3.56 7.79
C LYS A 90 23.84 -4.47 8.36
N PHE A 91 23.95 -4.53 9.69
CA PHE A 91 24.92 -5.40 10.36
C PHE A 91 24.68 -6.89 10.06
N VAL A 92 23.43 -7.35 10.13
CA VAL A 92 23.08 -8.76 9.88
C VAL A 92 23.29 -9.16 8.42
N ASP A 93 23.02 -8.25 7.48
CA ASP A 93 23.22 -8.46 6.05
C ASP A 93 24.71 -8.35 5.63
N GLY A 94 25.64 -8.16 6.59
CA GLY A 94 27.08 -8.09 6.32
C GLY A 94 27.53 -6.78 5.69
N GLN A 95 26.71 -5.72 5.73
CA GLN A 95 27.09 -4.40 5.27
C GLN A 95 27.90 -3.69 6.38
N SER A 96 29.22 -3.60 6.19
CA SER A 96 30.16 -2.96 7.14
C SER A 96 29.74 -1.53 7.52
N LYS A 97 30.05 -1.16 8.77
CA LYS A 97 29.75 0.13 9.41
C LYS A 97 30.48 1.28 8.69
N HIS A 98 29.79 1.97 7.78
CA HIS A 98 29.90 3.41 7.71
C HIS A 98 28.67 3.96 8.40
N VAL A 99 28.89 4.64 9.53
CA VAL A 99 27.84 5.40 10.21
C VAL A 99 27.46 6.53 9.27
N ASP A 100 26.24 6.52 8.76
CA ASP A 100 25.64 7.68 8.10
C ASP A 100 25.70 8.83 9.12
N LYS A 101 26.65 9.76 8.96
CA LYS A 101 26.77 10.92 9.85
C LYS A 101 25.47 11.70 9.74
N VAL A 102 24.92 12.07 10.90
CA VAL A 102 23.85 13.06 11.03
C VAL A 102 24.27 14.33 10.26
N PRO A 103 23.40 14.94 9.43
CA PRO A 103 23.73 16.20 8.78
C PRO A 103 23.97 17.25 9.86
N GLY A 104 25.22 17.68 10.03
CA GLY A 104 25.57 18.72 11.00
C GLY A 104 26.96 18.65 11.63
N ASP A 105 27.71 17.55 11.50
CA ASP A 105 29.01 17.46 12.18
C ASP A 105 30.20 17.48 11.20
N SER A 106 30.85 18.63 11.14
CA SER A 106 32.05 18.88 10.36
C SER A 106 33.24 18.07 10.88
N SER A 107 34.04 17.60 9.92
CA SER A 107 35.37 16.95 10.07
C SER A 107 35.37 15.44 10.35
N SER A 108 35.83 14.68 9.36
CA SER A 108 36.82 13.61 9.53
C SER A 108 37.24 13.08 8.15
N LYS A 109 38.54 12.98 7.93
CA LYS A 109 39.23 12.71 6.66
C LYS A 109 38.91 11.35 6.03
N ASN A 110 38.78 11.39 4.70
CA ASN A 110 39.24 10.46 3.66
C ASN A 110 38.87 8.97 3.73
N HIS A 111 37.70 8.66 3.16
CA HIS A 111 37.59 7.66 2.11
C HIS A 111 36.73 8.26 0.99
N VAL A 112 37.35 8.99 0.06
CA VAL A 112 36.65 9.53 -1.11
C VAL A 112 36.49 8.38 -2.10
N THR A 113 35.34 7.70 -2.05
CA THR A 113 34.82 7.02 -3.24
C THR A 113 34.72 8.06 -4.34
N LYS A 114 35.30 7.77 -5.52
CA LYS A 114 35.21 8.64 -6.69
C LYS A 114 33.75 9.05 -6.89
N ARG A 115 33.47 10.36 -6.84
CA ARG A 115 32.10 10.88 -6.98
C ARG A 115 31.66 10.66 -8.42
N GLU A 116 30.43 10.22 -8.61
CA GLU A 116 29.92 9.92 -9.95
C GLU A 116 29.56 11.20 -10.71
N VAL A 117 28.99 12.18 -10.01
CA VAL A 117 28.66 13.51 -10.55
C VAL A 117 29.25 14.61 -9.66
N CYS A 118 29.48 15.79 -10.24
CA CYS A 118 29.94 16.93 -9.47
C CYS A 118 28.93 17.33 -8.38
N PRO A 119 29.40 17.71 -7.18
CA PRO A 119 28.54 18.25 -6.14
C PRO A 119 27.92 19.57 -6.60
N GLU A 120 26.84 19.98 -5.95
CA GLU A 120 26.27 21.31 -6.12
C GLU A 120 26.32 22.07 -4.80
N LYS A 121 26.30 23.40 -4.90
CA LYS A 121 26.22 24.30 -3.75
C LYS A 121 25.14 25.34 -3.97
N PHE A 122 24.48 25.71 -2.89
CA PHE A 122 23.59 26.87 -2.89
C PHE A 122 24.44 28.15 -2.96
N MET A 123 24.22 28.94 -4.00
CA MET A 123 25.01 30.16 -4.29
C MET A 123 24.39 31.43 -3.69
N GLY A 124 23.17 31.34 -3.16
CA GLY A 124 22.49 32.47 -2.57
C GLY A 124 23.15 32.93 -1.28
N LYS A 125 23.63 34.17 -1.27
CA LYS A 125 24.08 34.86 -0.05
C LYS A 125 22.93 35.55 0.70
N ASP A 126 21.84 35.79 -0.02
CA ASP A 126 20.58 36.38 0.45
C ASP A 126 19.40 35.81 -0.36
N SER A 127 18.18 36.19 0.01
CA SER A 127 16.94 35.70 -0.60
C SER A 127 16.67 36.22 -2.02
N THR A 128 17.49 37.14 -2.55
CA THR A 128 17.29 37.76 -3.87
C THR A 128 18.07 37.03 -4.98
N TYR A 129 19.00 36.15 -4.62
CA TYR A 129 19.77 35.39 -5.59
C TYR A 129 18.87 34.50 -6.46
N GLY A 130 18.85 34.78 -7.76
CA GLY A 130 17.98 34.10 -8.73
C GLY A 130 16.64 34.79 -9.00
N TYR A 131 16.29 35.87 -8.28
CA TYR A 131 15.12 36.70 -8.57
C TYR A 131 15.15 37.22 -10.02
N PRO A 132 13.98 37.38 -10.70
CA PRO A 132 12.61 37.15 -10.21
C PRO A 132 12.10 35.72 -10.29
N PHE A 133 12.80 34.84 -11.01
CA PHE A 133 12.25 33.53 -11.37
C PHE A 133 12.81 32.36 -10.57
N TYR A 134 13.91 32.56 -9.84
CA TYR A 134 14.62 31.56 -9.05
C TYR A 134 15.04 30.32 -9.85
N ARG A 135 15.29 30.49 -11.16
CA ARG A 135 15.94 29.49 -12.04
C ARG A 135 17.41 29.26 -11.72
N LYS A 136 18.00 30.10 -10.86
CA LYS A 136 19.37 29.99 -10.36
C LYS A 136 19.31 29.95 -8.83
N GLY A 137 20.12 29.09 -8.24
CA GLY A 137 20.21 28.94 -6.78
C GLY A 137 21.29 27.94 -6.45
N PHE A 138 21.02 26.66 -6.72
CA PHE A 138 22.04 25.61 -6.71
C PHE A 138 22.84 25.61 -8.01
N GLN A 139 24.15 25.46 -7.91
CA GLN A 139 25.06 25.34 -9.05
C GLN A 139 26.07 24.24 -8.81
N GLY A 140 26.33 23.44 -9.85
CA GLY A 140 27.39 22.46 -9.85
C GLY A 140 28.76 23.10 -9.62
N GLU A 141 29.58 22.47 -8.80
CA GLU A 141 30.97 22.88 -8.64
C GLU A 141 31.79 22.44 -9.86
N ASN A 142 32.74 23.27 -10.29
CA ASN A 142 33.71 22.86 -11.29
C ASN A 142 34.58 21.74 -10.69
N CYS A 143 34.35 20.51 -11.15
CA CYS A 143 35.08 19.34 -10.69
C CYS A 143 35.61 18.54 -11.89
N THR A 144 36.80 17.96 -11.73
CA THR A 144 37.41 17.08 -12.73
C THR A 144 37.13 15.61 -12.46
N ASP A 145 36.70 15.29 -11.24
CA ASP A 145 36.41 13.94 -10.77
C ASP A 145 34.92 13.64 -10.96
N PHE A 146 34.48 13.54 -12.21
CA PHE A 146 33.13 13.07 -12.57
C PHE A 146 33.20 11.95 -13.61
N VAL A 147 32.11 11.18 -13.70
CA VAL A 147 31.89 10.20 -14.76
C VAL A 147 30.90 10.82 -15.76
N PRO A 148 31.16 10.76 -17.08
CA PRO A 148 30.21 11.26 -18.08
C PRO A 148 28.81 10.69 -17.87
N ILE A 149 27.79 11.55 -17.98
CA ILE A 149 26.41 11.18 -17.64
C ILE A 149 25.87 10.03 -18.51
N ASP A 150 26.37 9.89 -19.74
CA ASP A 150 26.05 8.81 -20.68
C ASP A 150 26.64 7.45 -20.31
N GLU A 151 27.69 7.42 -19.49
CA GLU A 151 28.20 6.18 -18.87
C GLU A 151 27.39 5.80 -17.62
N LEU A 152 26.69 6.76 -17.02
CA LEU A 152 25.94 6.59 -15.77
C LEU A 152 24.47 6.23 -15.97
N VAL A 153 23.82 6.82 -16.97
CA VAL A 153 22.36 6.77 -17.13
C VAL A 153 21.96 6.16 -18.46
N THR A 154 20.91 5.33 -18.45
CA THR A 154 20.15 5.00 -19.66
C THR A 154 18.69 5.33 -19.45
N MET A 155 18.11 6.06 -20.40
CA MET A 155 16.70 6.43 -20.37
C MET A 155 15.85 5.35 -21.04
N ILE A 156 14.75 4.96 -20.40
CA ILE A 156 13.74 4.08 -20.95
C ILE A 156 12.45 4.91 -21.07
N LEU A 157 12.11 5.26 -22.30
CA LEU A 157 11.05 6.22 -22.61
C LEU A 157 9.88 5.52 -23.31
N THR A 158 8.66 5.91 -22.94
CA THR A 158 7.46 5.64 -23.75
C THR A 158 6.77 6.95 -24.08
N SER A 159 6.13 7.01 -25.24
CA SER A 159 5.29 8.15 -25.64
C SER A 159 3.83 7.82 -25.47
N PRO A 160 2.99 8.80 -25.08
CA PRO A 160 1.57 8.60 -25.11
C PRO A 160 1.05 8.42 -26.54
N ARG A 161 -0.04 7.67 -26.71
CA ARG A 161 -0.64 7.44 -28.04
C ARG A 161 -1.22 8.71 -28.63
N GLU A 162 -1.64 9.59 -27.74
CA GLU A 162 -2.28 10.86 -28.02
C GLU A 162 -1.27 11.93 -28.47
N LEU A 163 0.03 11.65 -28.36
CA LEU A 163 1.08 12.57 -28.78
C LEU A 163 1.24 12.54 -30.30
N SER A 164 1.16 13.72 -30.93
CA SER A 164 1.40 13.84 -32.37
C SER A 164 2.89 13.63 -32.70
N PRO A 165 3.24 13.22 -33.94
CA PRO A 165 4.64 13.10 -34.36
C PRO A 165 5.46 14.38 -34.11
N GLU A 166 4.88 15.55 -34.31
CA GLU A 166 5.54 16.85 -34.13
C GLU A 166 5.86 17.10 -32.65
N LYS A 167 4.95 16.74 -31.74
CA LYS A 167 5.19 16.82 -30.30
C LYS A 167 6.22 15.80 -29.83
N LEU A 168 6.20 14.58 -30.39
CA LEU A 168 7.21 13.57 -30.11
C LEU A 168 8.60 14.01 -30.60
N GLN A 169 8.68 14.67 -31.77
CA GLN A 169 9.91 15.29 -32.24
C GLN A 169 10.45 16.30 -31.22
N LYS A 170 9.58 17.12 -30.62
CA LYS A 170 9.97 18.09 -29.58
C LYS A 170 10.55 17.43 -28.33
N VAL A 171 10.05 16.26 -27.94
CA VAL A 171 10.65 15.47 -26.85
C VAL A 171 12.09 15.08 -27.21
N PHE A 172 12.31 14.52 -28.40
CA PHE A 172 13.65 14.12 -28.82
C PHE A 172 14.60 15.30 -29.05
N GLU A 173 14.12 16.41 -29.60
CA GLU A 173 14.89 17.66 -29.70
C GLU A 173 15.31 18.16 -28.31
N GLY A 174 14.41 18.11 -27.33
CA GLY A 174 14.73 18.44 -25.93
C GLY A 174 15.83 17.54 -25.36
N ILE A 175 15.68 16.22 -25.49
CA ILE A 175 16.71 15.27 -25.03
C ILE A 175 18.04 15.53 -25.74
N ALA A 176 18.04 15.77 -27.05
CA ALA A 176 19.26 16.04 -27.81
C ALA A 176 19.92 17.37 -27.40
N THR A 177 19.12 18.33 -26.94
CA THR A 177 19.62 19.62 -26.47
C THR A 177 20.31 19.49 -25.12
N TYR A 178 19.72 18.76 -24.18
CA TYR A 178 20.19 18.72 -22.79
C TYR A 178 21.09 17.52 -22.47
N TYR A 179 20.86 16.36 -23.11
CA TYR A 179 21.60 15.12 -22.88
C TYR A 179 21.88 14.34 -24.19
N PRO A 180 22.61 14.94 -25.16
CA PRO A 180 22.80 14.35 -26.50
C PRO A 180 23.47 12.97 -26.51
N SER A 181 24.38 12.71 -25.57
CA SER A 181 25.16 11.46 -25.50
C SER A 181 24.45 10.34 -24.75
N VAL A 182 23.45 10.66 -23.91
CA VAL A 182 22.82 9.66 -23.02
C VAL A 182 22.08 8.62 -23.84
N PRO A 183 22.34 7.30 -23.62
CA PRO A 183 21.60 6.24 -24.28
C PRO A 183 20.09 6.31 -23.99
N VAL A 184 19.29 6.27 -25.06
CA VAL A 184 17.82 6.30 -24.98
C VAL A 184 17.25 5.03 -25.59
N ILE A 185 16.51 4.25 -24.80
CA ILE A 185 15.67 3.16 -25.27
C ILE A 185 14.25 3.70 -25.38
N PHE A 186 13.82 3.99 -26.61
CA PHE A 186 12.46 4.45 -26.88
C PHE A 186 11.56 3.29 -27.30
N VAL A 187 10.44 3.15 -26.60
CA VAL A 187 9.49 2.06 -26.83
C VAL A 187 8.15 2.61 -27.25
N SER A 188 7.67 2.16 -28.40
CA SER A 188 6.37 2.52 -28.95
C SER A 188 5.61 1.28 -29.41
N ARG A 189 4.32 1.43 -29.74
CA ARG A 189 3.62 0.38 -30.50
C ARG A 189 4.31 0.19 -31.86
N LYS A 190 4.26 -1.05 -32.40
CA LYS A 190 4.95 -1.52 -33.62
C LYS A 190 4.66 -0.74 -34.92
N THR A 191 3.88 0.34 -34.89
CA THR A 191 3.67 1.22 -36.04
C THR A 191 4.95 2.02 -36.34
N LEU A 192 5.85 1.41 -37.12
CA LEU A 192 7.07 1.96 -37.71
C LEU A 192 6.90 3.30 -38.47
N ARG A 193 5.66 3.76 -38.71
CA ARG A 193 5.34 4.96 -39.49
C ARG A 193 5.67 6.27 -38.79
N LEU A 194 5.71 6.31 -37.45
CA LEU A 194 6.02 7.53 -36.70
C LEU A 194 7.49 7.93 -36.83
N LEU A 195 8.43 7.00 -36.62
CA LEU A 195 9.87 7.30 -36.67
C LEU A 195 10.38 7.67 -38.05
N LYS A 196 9.82 7.11 -39.13
CA LYS A 196 10.20 7.49 -40.50
C LYS A 196 9.89 8.96 -40.85
N ARG A 197 9.04 9.64 -40.06
CA ARG A 197 8.70 11.06 -40.22
C ARG A 197 9.47 11.97 -39.28
N LEU A 198 10.13 11.41 -38.28
CA LEU A 198 10.94 12.16 -37.35
C LEU A 198 12.29 12.45 -38.02
N LYS A 199 12.75 13.69 -37.93
CA LYS A 199 14.14 14.00 -38.29
C LYS A 199 14.99 13.35 -37.21
N GLU A 200 15.95 12.49 -37.56
CA GLU A 200 16.84 11.88 -36.57
C GLU A 200 17.68 12.99 -35.91
N PRO A 201 17.40 13.38 -34.65
CA PRO A 201 18.37 14.18 -33.93
C PRO A 201 19.61 13.31 -33.67
N SER A 202 20.77 13.94 -33.43
CA SER A 202 22.01 13.26 -33.05
C SER A 202 21.87 12.67 -31.62
N LEU A 203 21.10 11.59 -31.49
CA LEU A 203 20.82 10.87 -30.26
C LEU A 203 21.33 9.43 -30.36
N ASN A 204 21.82 8.92 -29.24
CA ASN A 204 22.05 7.49 -29.07
C ASN A 204 20.71 6.76 -28.81
N LEU A 205 19.88 6.66 -29.86
CA LEU A 205 18.50 6.17 -29.79
C LEU A 205 18.40 4.71 -30.25
N LYS A 206 17.94 3.84 -29.34
CA LYS A 206 17.48 2.48 -29.66
C LYS A 206 15.96 2.42 -29.64
N HIS A 207 15.35 2.22 -30.80
CA HIS A 207 13.90 2.01 -30.90
C HIS A 207 13.50 0.55 -30.68
N MET A 208 12.39 0.34 -29.97
CA MET A 208 11.76 -0.96 -29.80
C MET A 208 10.25 -0.90 -29.99
N GLY A 209 9.70 -1.88 -30.71
CA GLY A 209 8.26 -2.07 -30.85
C GLY A 209 7.72 -3.02 -29.78
N SER A 210 6.73 -2.58 -28.99
CA SER A 210 6.00 -3.45 -28.05
C SER A 210 4.48 -3.23 -28.16
N ASP A 211 3.72 -4.31 -28.13
CA ASP A 211 2.26 -4.27 -28.24
C ASP A 211 1.59 -3.80 -26.93
N ASP A 212 2.29 -3.95 -25.79
CA ASP A 212 1.85 -3.52 -24.46
C ASP A 212 2.99 -2.82 -23.69
N LEU A 213 2.93 -1.49 -23.70
CA LEU A 213 3.89 -0.60 -23.02
C LEU A 213 3.71 -0.56 -21.50
N THR A 214 2.62 -1.14 -20.98
CA THR A 214 2.31 -1.13 -19.55
C THR A 214 2.65 -2.44 -18.84
N HIS A 215 2.98 -3.47 -19.63
CA HIS A 215 3.24 -4.82 -19.16
C HIS A 215 4.56 -4.93 -18.39
N GLY A 216 4.53 -5.56 -17.21
CA GLY A 216 5.73 -5.81 -16.41
C GLY A 216 6.79 -6.64 -17.12
N GLN A 217 6.38 -7.54 -18.04
CA GLN A 217 7.27 -8.23 -18.98
C GLN A 217 8.10 -7.26 -19.80
N THR A 218 7.45 -6.27 -20.45
CA THR A 218 8.10 -5.26 -21.28
C THR A 218 9.11 -4.48 -20.45
N TRP A 219 8.70 -3.93 -19.30
CA TRP A 219 9.61 -3.22 -18.40
C TRP A 219 10.78 -4.06 -17.90
N SER A 220 10.54 -5.34 -17.59
CA SER A 220 11.58 -6.27 -17.16
C SER A 220 12.59 -6.59 -18.27
N GLU A 221 12.16 -6.65 -19.53
CA GLU A 221 13.07 -6.87 -20.66
C GLU A 221 13.90 -5.62 -20.93
N LEU A 222 13.28 -4.43 -20.90
CA LEU A 222 13.96 -3.16 -21.08
C LEU A 222 15.04 -2.95 -20.01
N LEU A 223 14.73 -3.24 -18.74
CA LEU A 223 15.69 -3.15 -17.64
C LEU A 223 16.92 -4.06 -17.84
N LYS A 224 16.76 -5.22 -18.48
CA LYS A 224 17.89 -6.14 -18.76
C LYS A 224 18.83 -5.61 -19.84
N MET A 225 18.36 -4.70 -20.68
CA MET A 225 19.18 -4.07 -21.71
C MET A 225 20.00 -2.91 -21.17
N VAL A 226 19.66 -2.39 -19.99
CA VAL A 226 20.41 -1.32 -19.34
C VAL A 226 21.69 -1.89 -18.74
N THR A 227 22.83 -1.38 -19.22
CA THR A 227 24.16 -1.72 -18.73
C THR A 227 24.76 -0.64 -17.84
N THR A 228 24.22 0.58 -17.90
CA THR A 228 24.66 1.70 -17.08
C THR A 228 24.21 1.54 -15.62
N PRO A 229 24.92 2.16 -14.66
CA PRO A 229 24.60 2.11 -13.24
C PRO A 229 23.17 2.53 -12.87
N TYR A 230 22.55 3.42 -13.65
CA TYR A 230 21.21 3.96 -13.40
C TYR A 230 20.26 3.84 -14.59
N ALA A 231 19.05 3.36 -14.33
CA ALA A 231 17.97 3.28 -15.31
C ALA A 231 16.90 4.34 -14.99
N LEU A 232 16.67 5.28 -15.91
CA LEU A 232 15.56 6.23 -15.81
C LEU A 232 14.32 5.64 -16.53
N PHE A 233 13.28 5.33 -15.76
CA PHE A 233 11.98 4.97 -16.30
C PHE A 233 11.14 6.23 -16.44
N ALA A 234 10.84 6.61 -17.68
CA ALA A 234 10.09 7.82 -17.99
C ALA A 234 8.90 7.47 -18.91
N PRO A 235 7.83 6.88 -18.34
CA PRO A 235 6.65 6.54 -19.10
C PRO A 235 5.85 7.79 -19.48
N ASP A 236 5.33 7.79 -20.70
CA ASP A 236 4.38 8.77 -21.22
C ASP A 236 4.86 10.24 -21.10
N ILE A 237 6.16 10.51 -21.36
CA ILE A 237 6.70 11.87 -21.41
C ILE A 237 6.11 12.65 -22.60
N THR A 238 5.84 13.93 -22.38
CA THR A 238 5.28 14.87 -23.38
C THR A 238 6.21 16.00 -23.76
N TYR A 239 7.08 16.45 -22.85
CA TYR A 239 8.17 17.40 -23.12
C TYR A 239 9.42 17.01 -22.32
N PHE A 240 10.59 17.40 -22.83
CA PHE A 240 11.86 17.26 -22.13
C PHE A 240 12.58 18.60 -22.14
N THR A 241 12.66 19.25 -20.98
CA THR A 241 13.17 20.62 -20.81
C THR A 241 14.41 20.65 -19.92
N ASP A 242 14.94 21.85 -19.66
CA ASP A 242 15.99 22.10 -18.67
C ASP A 242 15.51 21.90 -17.21
N ASP A 243 14.23 21.59 -17.01
CA ASP A 243 13.69 21.18 -15.70
C ASP A 243 14.04 19.72 -15.35
N VAL A 244 14.50 18.94 -16.33
CA VAL A 244 15.00 17.58 -16.11
C VAL A 244 16.50 17.65 -15.79
N ASN A 245 16.86 17.26 -14.57
CA ASN A 245 18.23 17.25 -14.09
C ASN A 245 18.65 15.82 -13.69
N LEU A 246 19.42 15.14 -14.57
CA LEU A 246 19.83 13.75 -14.34
C LEU A 246 20.93 13.67 -13.28
N GLU A 247 21.85 14.63 -13.29
CA GLU A 247 22.93 14.74 -12.32
C GLU A 247 22.38 14.85 -10.91
N ARG A 248 21.29 15.60 -10.73
CA ARG A 248 20.57 15.73 -9.46
C ARG A 248 20.05 14.38 -8.96
N LEU A 249 19.40 13.60 -9.82
CA LEU A 249 18.90 12.27 -9.46
C LEU A 249 20.03 11.27 -9.17
N VAL A 250 21.09 11.28 -10.00
CA VAL A 250 22.29 10.48 -9.79
C VAL A 250 22.97 10.83 -8.47
N ARG A 251 23.09 12.12 -8.13
CA ARG A 251 23.67 12.57 -6.86
C ARG A 251 22.91 12.00 -5.68
N VAL A 252 21.58 12.10 -5.70
CA VAL A 252 20.72 11.57 -4.64
C VAL A 252 20.87 10.06 -4.50
N LEU A 253 20.96 9.31 -5.61
CA LEU A 253 21.13 7.86 -5.58
C LEU A 253 22.54 7.43 -5.15
N SER A 254 23.58 8.10 -5.64
CA SER A 254 24.98 7.73 -5.42
C SER A 254 25.47 8.09 -4.01
N GLU A 255 25.07 9.27 -3.49
CA GLU A 255 25.48 9.75 -2.17
C GLU A 255 24.68 9.10 -1.03
N ASN A 256 23.50 8.55 -1.32
CA ASN A 256 22.65 7.91 -0.32
C ASN A 256 22.54 6.40 -0.58
N ARG A 257 23.29 5.61 0.19
CA ARG A 257 23.37 4.14 0.02
C ARG A 257 22.01 3.45 0.10
N ASP A 258 21.13 3.91 0.98
CA ASP A 258 19.81 3.30 1.19
C ASP A 258 18.77 3.72 0.14
N VAL A 259 19.03 4.80 -0.61
CA VAL A 259 18.12 5.28 -1.66
C VAL A 259 18.38 4.48 -2.93
N ILE A 260 17.34 3.84 -3.44
CA ILE A 260 17.45 2.95 -4.61
C ILE A 260 16.63 3.44 -5.78
N ILE A 261 15.66 4.32 -5.52
CA ILE A 261 14.81 4.96 -6.51
C ILE A 261 14.68 6.44 -6.13
N ALA A 262 14.94 7.32 -7.08
CA ALA A 262 14.74 8.76 -6.98
C ALA A 262 13.94 9.24 -8.20
N GLY A 263 12.81 9.91 -7.97
CA GLY A 263 12.02 10.53 -9.02
C GLY A 263 11.97 12.04 -8.90
N GLY A 264 11.15 12.66 -9.74
CA GLY A 264 10.90 14.09 -9.74
C GLY A 264 9.43 14.42 -9.58
N SER A 265 9.14 15.72 -9.51
CA SER A 265 7.79 16.22 -9.75
C SER A 265 7.35 15.95 -11.19
N GLN A 266 6.05 16.04 -11.41
CA GLN A 266 5.47 15.92 -12.73
C GLN A 266 4.50 17.06 -13.01
N LYS A 267 4.45 17.49 -14.27
CA LYS A 267 3.46 18.45 -14.75
C LYS A 267 2.69 17.79 -15.89
N ASN A 268 1.37 17.70 -15.73
CA ASN A 268 0.53 17.04 -16.72
C ASN A 268 0.15 17.99 -17.89
N GLN A 269 -0.54 17.45 -18.89
CA GLN A 269 -1.03 18.19 -20.06
C GLN A 269 -2.05 19.31 -19.75
N ARG A 270 -2.61 19.34 -18.53
CA ARG A 270 -3.49 20.42 -18.04
C ARG A 270 -2.71 21.54 -17.36
N GLY A 271 -1.39 21.39 -17.20
CA GLY A 271 -0.53 22.32 -16.48
C GLY A 271 -0.57 22.13 -14.95
N GLU A 272 -1.13 21.03 -14.46
CA GLU A 272 -1.18 20.73 -13.03
C GLU A 272 0.15 20.11 -12.61
N TRP A 273 0.75 20.65 -11.55
CA TRP A 273 2.00 20.19 -10.98
C TRP A 273 1.75 19.31 -9.76
N ASP A 274 2.50 18.22 -9.64
CA ASP A 274 2.45 17.29 -8.52
C ASP A 274 3.87 16.86 -8.13
N ASN A 275 4.17 16.78 -6.83
CA ASN A 275 5.50 16.34 -6.36
C ASN A 275 5.76 14.83 -6.53
N SER A 276 4.84 14.09 -7.15
CA SER A 276 4.83 12.65 -7.40
C SER A 276 4.84 11.75 -6.16
N CYS A 277 4.95 12.30 -4.95
CA CYS A 277 5.17 11.54 -3.73
C CYS A 277 3.85 11.11 -3.11
N ARG A 278 3.70 9.82 -2.81
CA ARG A 278 2.55 9.28 -2.07
C ARG A 278 3.01 8.39 -0.92
N GLN A 279 2.30 8.51 0.20
CA GLN A 279 2.35 7.52 1.28
C GLN A 279 1.22 6.50 1.07
N VAL A 280 1.45 5.23 1.43
CA VAL A 280 0.45 4.16 1.33
C VAL A 280 0.35 3.35 2.61
N GLN A 281 -0.86 3.15 3.10
CA GLN A 281 -1.17 2.29 4.26
C GLN A 281 -2.04 1.11 3.84
N PHE A 282 -1.73 -0.08 4.38
CA PHE A 282 -2.49 -1.30 4.12
C PHE A 282 -3.19 -1.77 5.38
N ARG A 283 -4.52 -1.68 5.40
CA ARG A 283 -5.32 -2.19 6.52
C ARG A 283 -6.74 -2.52 6.07
N ASN A 284 -7.38 -3.46 6.75
CA ASN A 284 -8.77 -3.84 6.51
C ASN A 284 -9.08 -4.05 5.02
N TRP A 285 -8.27 -4.87 4.34
CA TRP A 285 -8.40 -5.19 2.91
C TRP A 285 -8.27 -3.98 1.96
N THR A 286 -7.70 -2.88 2.44
CA THR A 286 -7.72 -1.59 1.75
C THR A 286 -6.31 -1.01 1.66
N ALA A 287 -5.98 -0.47 0.49
CA ALA A 287 -4.82 0.40 0.30
C ALA A 287 -5.29 1.87 0.38
N TYR A 288 -4.75 2.63 1.32
CA TYR A 288 -5.04 4.04 1.52
C TYR A 288 -3.85 4.87 1.06
N PHE A 289 -4.07 5.77 0.13
CA PHE A 289 -3.04 6.68 -0.37
C PHE A 289 -3.24 8.05 0.24
N SER A 290 -2.14 8.69 0.64
CA SER A 290 -2.15 10.05 1.17
C SER A 290 -1.07 10.87 0.47
N ASP A 291 -1.38 12.14 0.25
CA ASP A 291 -0.38 13.13 -0.16
C ASP A 291 0.50 13.49 1.04
N GLY A 292 1.67 14.07 0.78
CA GLY A 292 2.61 14.50 1.81
C GLY A 292 3.73 13.50 2.11
N TYR A 293 4.58 13.86 3.07
CA TYR A 293 5.79 13.11 3.42
C TYR A 293 6.14 13.25 4.90
N TYR A 294 6.75 12.20 5.46
CA TYR A 294 7.19 12.15 6.85
C TYR A 294 8.64 12.61 7.07
N HIS A 295 9.44 12.58 6.00
CA HIS A 295 10.87 12.82 6.05
C HIS A 295 11.38 13.42 4.75
N SER A 296 12.34 14.34 4.84
CA SER A 296 13.10 14.87 3.72
C SER A 296 14.60 14.79 3.99
N PHE A 297 15.40 14.76 2.93
CA PHE A 297 16.85 14.79 2.97
C PHE A 297 17.36 15.31 1.62
N ASN A 298 18.47 16.04 1.63
CA ASN A 298 19.07 16.62 0.42
C ASN A 298 18.02 17.31 -0.47
N ASP A 299 17.08 18.05 0.13
CA ASP A 299 15.99 18.76 -0.57
C ASP A 299 15.00 17.86 -1.36
N CYS A 300 15.06 16.54 -1.15
CA CYS A 300 14.12 15.55 -1.64
C CYS A 300 13.24 15.02 -0.50
N VAL A 301 12.08 14.45 -0.83
CA VAL A 301 11.11 13.91 0.12
C VAL A 301 11.04 12.39 0.01
N GLN A 302 10.93 11.69 1.15
CA GLN A 302 10.80 10.23 1.18
C GLN A 302 9.36 9.80 0.92
N CYS A 303 9.20 8.83 0.01
CA CYS A 303 7.91 8.36 -0.49
C CYS A 303 7.77 6.85 -0.35
N ASP A 304 6.55 6.35 -0.35
CA ASP A 304 6.30 4.92 -0.56
C ASP A 304 6.10 4.60 -2.05
N VAL A 305 5.43 5.49 -2.77
CA VAL A 305 5.08 5.33 -4.19
C VAL A 305 5.38 6.62 -4.92
N LEU A 306 5.97 6.50 -6.11
CA LEU A 306 6.14 7.61 -7.05
C LEU A 306 5.13 7.46 -8.20
N LEU A 307 4.44 8.55 -8.54
CA LEU A 307 3.49 8.57 -9.64
C LEU A 307 4.14 8.86 -11.00
N GLY A 308 5.15 9.72 -11.02
CA GLY A 308 5.86 10.13 -12.21
C GLY A 308 7.11 9.29 -12.53
N PRO A 309 7.92 9.75 -13.49
CA PRO A 309 9.19 9.16 -13.85
C PRO A 309 10.14 9.01 -12.66
N PHE A 310 10.94 7.94 -12.69
CA PHE A 310 11.90 7.66 -11.64
C PHE A 310 13.18 7.02 -12.18
N MET A 311 14.31 7.41 -11.60
CA MET A 311 15.61 6.79 -11.80
C MET A 311 15.87 5.77 -10.70
N ALA A 312 16.41 4.61 -11.06
CA ALA A 312 16.72 3.55 -10.12
C ALA A 312 18.16 3.06 -10.29
N LYS A 313 18.77 2.59 -9.19
CA LYS A 313 20.01 1.80 -9.24
C LYS A 313 19.76 0.52 -10.03
N THR A 314 20.38 0.39 -11.19
CA THR A 314 20.09 -0.69 -12.16
C THR A 314 20.24 -2.07 -11.53
N LYS A 315 21.37 -2.33 -10.84
CA LYS A 315 21.63 -3.64 -10.22
C LYS A 315 20.63 -3.98 -9.12
N GLU A 316 20.34 -3.04 -8.23
CA GLU A 316 19.38 -3.26 -7.15
C GLU A 316 17.96 -3.50 -7.68
N LEU A 317 17.56 -2.77 -8.72
CA LEU A 317 16.26 -2.97 -9.35
C LEU A 317 16.20 -4.30 -10.14
N GLN A 318 17.30 -4.73 -10.77
CA GLN A 318 17.40 -6.03 -11.44
C GLN A 318 17.30 -7.19 -10.44
N GLU A 319 17.95 -7.07 -9.28
CA GLU A 319 17.86 -8.06 -8.19
C GLU A 319 16.45 -8.14 -7.60
N LEU A 320 15.81 -6.99 -7.36
CA LEU A 320 14.44 -6.92 -6.89
C LEU A 320 13.43 -7.43 -7.92
N GLY A 321 13.71 -7.17 -9.20
CA GLY A 321 12.92 -7.57 -10.36
C GLY A 321 11.60 -6.81 -10.52
N ILE A 322 11.16 -6.68 -11.77
CA ILE A 322 9.82 -6.18 -12.13
C ILE A 322 8.91 -7.39 -12.36
N ASN A 323 7.69 -7.37 -11.81
CA ASN A 323 6.79 -8.51 -11.91
C ASN A 323 6.25 -8.70 -13.34
N ARG A 324 6.88 -9.64 -14.04
CA ARG A 324 6.60 -10.00 -15.43
C ARG A 324 5.15 -10.43 -15.69
N LYS A 325 4.42 -10.93 -14.69
CA LYS A 325 3.05 -11.46 -14.83
C LYS A 325 1.96 -10.37 -14.78
N LEU A 326 2.31 -9.14 -14.41
CA LEU A 326 1.35 -8.05 -14.34
C LEU A 326 1.28 -7.33 -15.67
N HIS A 327 0.12 -7.38 -16.33
CA HIS A 327 -0.16 -6.59 -17.54
C HIS A 327 -0.21 -5.08 -17.25
N PHE A 328 -0.56 -4.71 -16.03
CA PHE A 328 -0.58 -3.33 -15.54
C PHE A 328 -0.30 -3.32 -14.03
N GLY A 329 0.20 -2.19 -13.51
CA GLY A 329 0.46 -2.03 -12.08
C GLY A 329 1.82 -2.57 -11.61
N ALA A 330 2.76 -2.81 -12.54
CA ALA A 330 4.06 -3.41 -12.21
C ALA A 330 4.95 -2.49 -11.36
N PHE A 331 4.86 -1.17 -11.53
CA PHE A 331 5.57 -0.19 -10.70
C PHE A 331 4.93 -0.07 -9.31
N GLN A 332 3.60 -0.05 -9.20
CA GLN A 332 2.92 -0.09 -7.89
C GLN A 332 3.32 -1.36 -7.12
N ASP A 333 3.36 -2.51 -7.79
CA ASP A 333 3.86 -3.75 -7.20
C ASP A 333 5.32 -3.67 -6.72
N LEU A 334 6.17 -2.98 -7.48
CA LEU A 334 7.57 -2.72 -7.12
C LEU A 334 7.64 -1.90 -5.83
N PHE A 335 6.97 -0.75 -5.80
CA PHE A 335 6.92 0.15 -4.65
C PHE A 335 6.35 -0.52 -3.40
N TRP A 336 5.25 -1.28 -3.53
CA TRP A 336 4.66 -1.99 -2.38
C TRP A 336 5.56 -3.11 -1.86
N ARG A 337 6.31 -3.80 -2.75
CA ARG A 337 7.33 -4.76 -2.30
C ARG A 337 8.47 -4.06 -1.57
N LEU A 338 8.87 -2.87 -1.99
CA LEU A 338 9.86 -2.08 -1.27
C LEU A 338 9.37 -1.73 0.13
N LYS A 339 8.19 -1.11 0.25
CA LYS A 339 7.61 -0.75 1.56
C LYS A 339 7.50 -1.96 2.49
N LEU A 340 6.92 -3.06 2.01
CA LEU A 340 6.52 -4.18 2.88
C LEU A 340 7.60 -5.27 3.07
N LYS A 341 8.58 -5.36 2.16
CA LYS A 341 9.61 -6.43 2.21
C LYS A 341 11.03 -5.90 2.33
N HIS A 342 11.27 -4.65 1.93
CA HIS A 342 12.57 -3.99 2.03
C HIS A 342 12.45 -2.58 2.64
N PRO A 343 11.78 -2.43 3.82
CA PRO A 343 11.55 -1.13 4.45
C PRO A 343 12.85 -0.39 4.83
N GLU A 344 14.00 -1.06 4.82
CA GLU A 344 15.29 -0.43 4.96
C GLU A 344 15.65 0.49 3.78
N LYS A 345 15.18 0.14 2.58
CA LYS A 345 15.42 0.88 1.33
C LYS A 345 14.52 2.10 1.23
N VAL A 346 15.02 3.13 0.57
CA VAL A 346 14.37 4.43 0.46
C VAL A 346 14.01 4.70 -1.00
N VAL A 347 12.78 5.19 -1.18
CA VAL A 347 12.29 5.81 -2.40
C VAL A 347 12.13 7.29 -2.12
N ALA A 348 12.60 8.15 -3.03
CA ALA A 348 12.54 9.60 -2.85
C ALA A 348 12.00 10.31 -4.09
N SER A 349 11.37 11.46 -3.89
CA SER A 349 11.05 12.42 -4.95
C SER A 349 11.85 13.70 -4.71
N CYS A 350 12.51 14.22 -5.73
CA CYS A 350 13.20 15.51 -5.72
C CYS A 350 12.36 16.48 -6.55
N PRO A 351 11.46 17.26 -5.91
CA PRO A 351 10.42 17.99 -6.64
C PRO A 351 10.95 19.11 -7.54
N ASP A 352 12.19 19.55 -7.32
CA ASP A 352 12.94 20.47 -8.17
C ASP A 352 13.25 19.91 -9.55
N VAL A 353 13.35 18.58 -9.68
CA VAL A 353 13.42 17.89 -10.98
C VAL A 353 12.00 17.68 -11.47
N MET A 354 11.63 18.26 -12.61
CA MET A 354 10.26 18.18 -13.13
C MET A 354 10.23 17.46 -14.48
N PHE A 355 9.29 16.52 -14.62
CA PHE A 355 8.99 15.84 -15.87
C PHE A 355 7.62 16.24 -16.41
N ASP A 356 7.55 16.62 -17.67
CA ASP A 356 6.28 16.85 -18.35
C ASP A 356 5.71 15.50 -18.83
N THR A 357 4.60 15.07 -18.24
CA THR A 357 4.01 13.74 -18.49
C THR A 357 2.57 13.84 -18.98
N TYR A 358 2.07 12.75 -19.55
CA TYR A 358 0.66 12.62 -19.90
C TYR A 358 -0.08 11.83 -18.83
N GLU A 359 -0.96 12.51 -18.11
CA GLU A 359 -1.81 11.85 -17.13
C GLU A 359 -2.98 11.17 -17.84
N ARG A 360 -3.09 9.85 -17.66
CA ARG A 360 -4.20 9.05 -18.14
C ARG A 360 -5.18 8.74 -17.03
N GLU A 361 -6.46 8.84 -17.34
CA GLU A 361 -7.46 8.14 -16.54
C GLU A 361 -7.30 6.63 -16.73
N ILE A 362 -6.93 5.94 -15.65
CA ILE A 362 -6.77 4.48 -15.66
C ILE A 362 -8.08 3.84 -15.20
N PRO A 363 -8.74 3.01 -16.03
CA PRO A 363 -9.92 2.25 -15.63
C PRO A 363 -9.60 1.25 -14.52
N ASP A 364 -10.57 0.99 -13.64
CA ASP A 364 -10.43 0.05 -12.51
C ASP A 364 -9.92 -1.33 -12.97
N GLU A 365 -10.40 -1.81 -14.13
CA GLU A 365 -10.12 -3.15 -14.66
C GLU A 365 -8.62 -3.40 -14.85
N LYS A 366 -7.84 -2.35 -15.13
CA LYS A 366 -6.39 -2.46 -15.34
C LYS A 366 -5.66 -2.93 -14.09
N TYR A 367 -6.10 -2.49 -12.90
CA TYR A 367 -5.46 -2.86 -11.64
C TYR A 367 -5.95 -4.19 -11.05
N VAL A 368 -6.88 -4.90 -11.68
CA VAL A 368 -7.46 -6.15 -11.15
C VAL A 368 -6.40 -7.20 -10.83
N ALA A 369 -5.42 -7.40 -11.72
CA ALA A 369 -4.38 -8.40 -11.49
C ALA A 369 -3.49 -8.03 -10.29
N LEU A 370 -3.18 -6.73 -10.13
CA LEU A 370 -2.43 -6.21 -8.99
C LEU A 370 -3.23 -6.37 -7.69
N ALA A 371 -4.49 -5.93 -7.68
CA ALA A 371 -5.36 -6.05 -6.51
C ALA A 371 -5.53 -7.51 -6.07
N LYS A 372 -5.68 -8.45 -7.02
CA LYS A 372 -5.73 -9.89 -6.74
C LYS A 372 -4.42 -10.40 -6.13
N LYS A 373 -3.26 -9.96 -6.63
CA LYS A 373 -1.95 -10.37 -6.09
C LYS A 373 -1.80 -9.97 -4.62
N TRP A 374 -2.26 -8.79 -4.25
CA TRP A 374 -2.15 -8.24 -2.90
C TRP A 374 -3.40 -8.48 -2.03
N ASP A 375 -4.34 -9.29 -2.51
CA ASP A 375 -5.63 -9.59 -1.87
C ASP A 375 -6.45 -8.33 -1.47
N LEU A 376 -6.26 -7.22 -2.18
CA LEU A 376 -6.98 -5.96 -1.96
C LEU A 376 -8.45 -6.05 -2.38
N LYS A 377 -9.31 -5.33 -1.67
CA LYS A 377 -10.77 -5.27 -1.91
C LYS A 377 -11.27 -3.85 -2.12
N LYS A 378 -10.58 -2.87 -1.55
CA LYS A 378 -10.82 -1.44 -1.71
C LYS A 378 -9.50 -0.72 -1.91
N TRP A 379 -9.53 0.38 -2.65
CA TRP A 379 -8.41 1.28 -2.85
C TRP A 379 -8.95 2.69 -2.69
N VAL A 380 -8.33 3.48 -1.83
CA VAL A 380 -8.71 4.87 -1.57
C VAL A 380 -7.55 5.76 -1.98
N GLU A 381 -7.76 6.57 -3.01
CA GLU A 381 -6.79 7.53 -3.53
C GLU A 381 -6.71 8.76 -2.60
N SER A 382 -5.64 9.56 -2.69
CA SER A 382 -5.47 10.76 -1.85
C SER A 382 -6.54 11.83 -2.08
N ASN A 383 -7.12 11.89 -3.28
CA ASN A 383 -8.26 12.75 -3.59
C ASN A 383 -9.62 12.19 -3.12
N GLY A 384 -9.64 11.09 -2.37
CA GLY A 384 -10.86 10.45 -1.87
C GLY A 384 -11.57 9.51 -2.86
N ARG A 385 -11.08 9.37 -4.10
CA ARG A 385 -11.66 8.41 -5.06
C ARG A 385 -11.52 6.98 -4.51
N VAL A 386 -12.62 6.25 -4.50
CA VAL A 386 -12.67 4.85 -4.07
C VAL A 386 -12.81 3.94 -5.29
N ARG A 387 -11.89 2.97 -5.40
CA ARG A 387 -11.97 1.88 -6.38
C ARG A 387 -12.26 0.57 -5.67
N TRP A 388 -13.12 -0.26 -6.25
CA TRP A 388 -13.52 -1.54 -5.67
C TRP A 388 -12.92 -2.71 -6.44
N TYR A 389 -12.22 -3.59 -5.72
CA TYR A 389 -11.59 -4.79 -6.29
C TYR A 389 -12.15 -6.10 -5.72
N GLY A 390 -13.09 -6.01 -4.78
CA GLY A 390 -13.88 -7.12 -4.30
C GLY A 390 -15.22 -7.26 -5.02
N CYS A 391 -16.27 -7.60 -4.27
CA CYS A 391 -17.57 -7.95 -4.83
C CYS A 391 -18.36 -6.79 -5.47
N ARG A 392 -17.94 -5.53 -5.24
CA ARG A 392 -18.53 -4.32 -5.85
C ARG A 392 -17.79 -3.81 -7.09
N ARG A 393 -16.77 -4.54 -7.55
CA ARG A 393 -15.97 -4.14 -8.73
C ARG A 393 -16.87 -3.89 -9.95
N GLY A 394 -16.54 -2.87 -10.76
CA GLY A 394 -17.26 -2.56 -12.00
C GLY A 394 -18.67 -2.02 -11.77
N GLY A 395 -18.95 -1.44 -10.59
CA GLY A 395 -20.27 -0.91 -10.25
C GLY A 395 -21.35 -1.98 -9.99
N HIS A 396 -20.98 -3.26 -9.91
CA HIS A 396 -21.92 -4.37 -9.73
C HIS A 396 -22.48 -4.54 -8.30
N ALA A 397 -22.69 -3.42 -7.60
CA ALA A 397 -23.56 -3.41 -6.42
C ALA A 397 -24.92 -4.00 -6.83
N HIS A 398 -25.49 -4.89 -6.01
CA HIS A 398 -26.81 -5.51 -6.26
C HIS A 398 -26.95 -6.49 -7.42
N SER A 399 -25.86 -6.95 -8.04
CA SER A 399 -25.92 -7.96 -9.13
C SER A 399 -26.35 -9.39 -8.68
N GLY A 400 -26.75 -9.58 -7.42
CA GLY A 400 -27.17 -10.86 -6.82
C GLY A 400 -26.04 -11.89 -6.66
N LYS A 401 -24.94 -11.72 -7.38
CA LYS A 401 -23.73 -12.58 -7.40
C LYS A 401 -22.54 -11.93 -6.70
N SER A 402 -22.66 -10.68 -6.25
CA SER A 402 -21.61 -9.90 -5.61
C SER A 402 -21.41 -10.32 -4.15
N SER A 403 -20.57 -11.34 -3.92
CA SER A 403 -20.01 -11.62 -2.60
C SER A 403 -18.57 -12.13 -2.70
N CYS A 404 -17.68 -11.70 -1.80
CA CYS A 404 -16.36 -12.33 -1.69
C CYS A 404 -16.40 -13.67 -0.93
N ARG A 405 -17.58 -14.09 -0.43
CA ARG A 405 -17.83 -15.35 0.31
C ARG A 405 -16.83 -15.59 1.44
N PHE A 406 -16.42 -14.54 2.13
CA PHE A 406 -15.36 -14.62 3.12
C PHE A 406 -15.91 -14.92 4.52
N ARG A 407 -15.67 -16.13 5.04
CA ARG A 407 -16.03 -16.54 6.40
C ARG A 407 -14.87 -17.29 7.05
N ALA A 408 -13.89 -16.54 7.52
CA ALA A 408 -12.76 -17.09 8.28
C ALA A 408 -12.75 -16.50 9.70
N LYS A 409 -12.22 -17.28 10.64
CA LYS A 409 -11.96 -16.85 12.02
C LYS A 409 -10.80 -15.85 12.06
N GLY A 410 -10.88 -14.86 12.95
CA GLY A 410 -9.82 -13.87 13.16
C GLY A 410 -9.62 -12.90 11.99
N LEU A 411 -10.58 -12.81 11.07
CA LEU A 411 -10.51 -11.93 9.90
C LEU A 411 -11.75 -11.05 9.80
N ALA A 412 -11.50 -9.77 9.52
CA ALA A 412 -12.53 -8.81 9.15
C ALA A 412 -13.18 -9.23 7.83
N VAL A 413 -14.46 -8.89 7.68
CA VAL A 413 -15.17 -9.01 6.41
C VAL A 413 -14.63 -7.96 5.43
N PRO A 414 -14.42 -8.32 4.15
CA PRO A 414 -14.09 -7.35 3.12
C PRO A 414 -15.06 -6.14 3.11
N PRO A 415 -14.55 -4.90 3.01
CA PRO A 415 -15.38 -3.69 3.06
C PRO A 415 -16.47 -3.68 1.98
N CYS A 416 -16.19 -4.20 0.79
CA CYS A 416 -17.18 -4.32 -0.27
C CYS A 416 -18.39 -5.20 0.09
N ASP A 417 -18.19 -6.27 0.86
CA ASP A 417 -19.29 -7.12 1.34
C ASP A 417 -20.08 -6.40 2.44
N LEU A 418 -19.41 -5.66 3.34
CA LEU A 418 -20.06 -4.87 4.39
C LEU A 418 -20.96 -3.77 3.80
N GLU A 419 -20.49 -3.08 2.75
CA GLU A 419 -21.32 -2.10 2.02
C GLU A 419 -22.54 -2.77 1.37
N ASN A 420 -22.39 -3.98 0.82
CA ASN A 420 -23.53 -4.73 0.28
C ASN A 420 -24.56 -5.10 1.35
N LEU A 421 -24.12 -5.46 2.56
CA LEU A 421 -25.03 -5.70 3.69
C LEU A 421 -25.72 -4.39 4.13
N ALA A 422 -24.95 -3.31 4.22
CA ALA A 422 -25.47 -2.00 4.58
C ALA A 422 -26.56 -1.53 3.61
N ASP A 423 -26.39 -1.73 2.30
CA ASP A 423 -27.38 -1.33 1.31
C ASP A 423 -28.69 -2.14 1.41
N ILE A 424 -28.62 -3.44 1.74
CA ILE A 424 -29.84 -4.25 1.99
C ILE A 424 -30.60 -3.72 3.20
N VAL A 425 -29.88 -3.45 4.30
CA VAL A 425 -30.48 -2.92 5.53
C VAL A 425 -31.13 -1.55 5.30
N LYS A 426 -30.41 -0.62 4.64
CA LYS A 426 -30.94 0.69 4.26
C LYS A 426 -32.18 0.57 3.37
N PHE A 427 -32.15 -0.33 2.39
CA PHE A 427 -33.29 -0.58 1.51
C PHE A 427 -34.52 -1.07 2.29
N ILE A 428 -34.36 -2.07 3.18
CA ILE A 428 -35.46 -2.59 4.01
C ILE A 428 -36.10 -1.47 4.82
N LEU A 429 -35.29 -0.69 5.53
CA LEU A 429 -35.77 0.35 6.44
C LEU A 429 -36.47 1.48 5.67
N ASN A 430 -35.95 1.85 4.50
CA ASN A 430 -36.57 2.84 3.62
C ASN A 430 -37.93 2.37 3.06
N GLU A 431 -38.05 1.12 2.64
CA GLU A 431 -39.34 0.60 2.15
C GLU A 431 -40.36 0.43 3.28
N CYS A 432 -39.93 0.09 4.50
CA CYS A 432 -40.81 0.13 5.66
C CYS A 432 -41.31 1.56 5.94
N GLU A 433 -40.40 2.55 5.97
CA GLU A 433 -40.73 3.95 6.23
C GLU A 433 -41.71 4.51 5.19
N LYS A 434 -41.48 4.26 3.89
CA LYS A 434 -42.40 4.65 2.81
C LYS A 434 -43.78 4.01 2.92
N ALA A 435 -43.86 2.82 3.50
CA ALA A 435 -45.11 2.09 3.71
C ALA A 435 -45.80 2.45 5.03
N GLY A 436 -45.24 3.38 5.82
CA GLY A 436 -45.75 3.72 7.15
C GLY A 436 -45.61 2.59 8.18
N ILE A 437 -44.65 1.67 7.97
CA ILE A 437 -44.41 0.52 8.86
C ILE A 437 -43.19 0.80 9.72
N TYR A 438 -43.32 0.57 11.03
CA TYR A 438 -42.18 0.66 11.94
C TYR A 438 -41.29 -0.58 11.82
N CYS A 439 -40.13 -0.38 11.20
CA CYS A 439 -39.01 -1.32 11.19
C CYS A 439 -37.82 -0.68 11.92
N GLN A 440 -37.19 -1.38 12.86
CA GLN A 440 -36.08 -0.84 13.65
C GLN A 440 -34.87 -1.77 13.66
N LEU A 441 -33.67 -1.20 13.70
CA LEU A 441 -32.43 -1.97 13.87
C LEU A 441 -32.43 -2.80 15.16
N ASN A 442 -31.85 -4.00 15.11
CA ASN A 442 -31.71 -4.88 16.26
C ASN A 442 -30.31 -5.53 16.31
N ALA A 443 -29.98 -6.15 17.43
CA ALA A 443 -28.81 -7.03 17.59
C ALA A 443 -27.48 -6.40 17.15
N GLY A 444 -26.64 -7.16 16.46
CA GLY A 444 -25.32 -6.72 16.01
C GLY A 444 -25.43 -5.52 15.06
N THR A 445 -26.54 -5.43 14.33
CA THR A 445 -26.81 -4.31 13.42
C THR A 445 -27.06 -3.00 14.16
N LEU A 446 -27.86 -3.01 15.24
CA LEU A 446 -28.04 -1.86 16.11
C LEU A 446 -26.72 -1.49 16.82
N LEU A 447 -25.99 -2.49 17.31
CA LEU A 447 -24.70 -2.26 17.95
C LEU A 447 -23.69 -1.64 16.98
N GLY A 448 -23.67 -2.06 15.71
CA GLY A 448 -22.88 -1.45 14.66
C GLY A 448 -23.21 0.03 14.45
N ALA A 449 -24.50 0.37 14.39
CA ALA A 449 -24.95 1.76 14.30
C ALA A 449 -24.47 2.59 15.51
N VAL A 450 -24.58 2.04 16.72
CA VAL A 450 -24.16 2.71 17.97
C VAL A 450 -22.63 2.87 18.05
N LYS A 451 -21.88 1.84 17.65
CA LYS A 451 -20.41 1.82 17.76
C LYS A 451 -19.71 2.55 16.63
N PHE A 452 -20.09 2.27 15.39
CA PHE A 452 -19.35 2.66 14.19
C PHE A 452 -20.17 3.55 13.25
N LYS A 453 -21.46 3.76 13.54
CA LYS A 453 -22.43 4.36 12.60
C LYS A 453 -22.52 3.61 11.27
N LYS A 454 -22.20 2.30 11.26
CA LYS A 454 -22.21 1.40 10.09
C LYS A 454 -22.21 -0.07 10.53
N VAL A 455 -22.12 -1.01 9.59
CA VAL A 455 -22.01 -2.45 9.88
C VAL A 455 -20.73 -2.76 10.65
N LEU A 456 -20.79 -3.68 11.63
CA LEU A 456 -19.59 -4.16 12.34
C LEU A 456 -18.61 -4.82 11.36
N PRO A 457 -17.28 -4.54 11.44
CA PRO A 457 -16.30 -5.10 10.51
C PRO A 457 -16.20 -6.63 10.47
N TRP A 458 -16.73 -7.32 11.48
CA TRP A 458 -16.74 -8.78 11.62
C TRP A 458 -18.15 -9.37 11.56
N GLU A 459 -19.12 -8.63 11.03
CA GLU A 459 -20.51 -9.06 10.96
C GLU A 459 -20.71 -10.29 10.05
N ARG A 460 -21.80 -11.05 10.24
CA ARG A 460 -22.15 -12.23 9.41
C ARG A 460 -23.61 -12.26 8.92
N ASP A 461 -24.47 -11.44 9.49
CA ASP A 461 -25.87 -11.20 9.08
C ASP A 461 -26.35 -9.82 9.57
N ALA A 462 -27.62 -9.52 9.40
CA ALA A 462 -28.23 -8.36 10.04
C ALA A 462 -29.62 -8.70 10.56
N ASP A 463 -30.06 -8.00 11.61
CA ASP A 463 -31.33 -8.21 12.27
C ASP A 463 -32.13 -6.92 12.34
N ILE A 464 -33.41 -7.02 11.97
CA ILE A 464 -34.38 -5.92 12.01
C ILE A 464 -35.63 -6.41 12.74
N PHE A 465 -36.20 -5.58 13.59
CA PHE A 465 -37.52 -5.81 14.15
C PHE A 465 -38.60 -5.10 13.36
N PHE A 466 -39.80 -5.69 13.30
CA PHE A 466 -41.03 -5.06 12.82
C PHE A 466 -42.20 -5.45 13.75
N ILE A 467 -43.32 -4.74 13.68
CA ILE A 467 -44.52 -5.08 14.46
C ILE A 467 -45.22 -6.27 13.83
N SER A 468 -45.49 -7.33 14.59
CA SER A 468 -46.13 -8.56 14.11
C SER A 468 -47.50 -8.32 13.45
N ASP A 469 -48.28 -7.35 13.93
CA ASP A 469 -49.57 -6.99 13.31
C ASP A 469 -49.39 -6.44 11.87
N ASN A 470 -48.23 -5.87 11.54
CA ASN A 470 -47.88 -5.43 10.19
C ASN A 470 -47.37 -6.56 9.28
N TYR A 471 -47.47 -7.84 9.68
CA TYR A 471 -46.97 -8.98 8.90
C TYR A 471 -47.47 -8.98 7.45
N THR A 472 -48.78 -8.81 7.26
CA THR A 472 -49.38 -8.77 5.92
C THR A 472 -48.89 -7.56 5.12
N ALA A 473 -48.73 -6.40 5.76
CA ALA A 473 -48.21 -5.21 5.11
C ALA A 473 -46.75 -5.39 4.65
N ILE A 474 -45.89 -5.97 5.49
CA ILE A 474 -44.50 -6.32 5.12
C ILE A 474 -44.48 -7.35 3.98
N LYS A 475 -45.35 -8.37 4.05
CA LYS A 475 -45.48 -9.38 2.99
C LYS A 475 -45.89 -8.75 1.66
N ASN A 476 -46.74 -7.73 1.67
CA ASN A 476 -47.15 -6.98 0.48
C ASN A 476 -46.03 -6.13 -0.13
N LEU A 477 -44.94 -5.86 0.61
CA LEU A 477 -43.76 -5.21 0.04
C LEU A 477 -42.90 -6.13 -0.82
N ARG A 478 -43.15 -7.46 -0.81
CA ARG A 478 -42.37 -8.45 -1.58
C ARG A 478 -42.02 -8.02 -3.01
N PRO A 479 -42.96 -7.53 -3.84
CA PRO A 479 -42.63 -7.14 -5.22
C PRO A 479 -41.54 -6.06 -5.30
N ARG A 480 -41.47 -5.16 -4.32
CA ARG A 480 -40.45 -4.10 -4.26
C ARG A 480 -39.06 -4.67 -3.97
N PHE A 481 -38.99 -5.63 -3.05
CA PHE A 481 -37.74 -6.35 -2.75
C PHE A 481 -37.25 -7.15 -3.95
N GLU A 482 -38.15 -7.89 -4.61
CA GLU A 482 -37.83 -8.71 -5.78
C GLU A 482 -37.41 -7.85 -6.97
N ALA A 483 -38.09 -6.73 -7.21
CA ALA A 483 -37.70 -5.74 -8.23
C ALA A 483 -36.32 -5.13 -7.97
N ALA A 484 -35.94 -4.95 -6.69
CA ALA A 484 -34.60 -4.51 -6.29
C ALA A 484 -33.54 -5.64 -6.32
N GLY A 485 -33.90 -6.84 -6.79
CA GLY A 485 -33.00 -7.98 -6.92
C GLY A 485 -32.79 -8.79 -5.63
N TYR A 486 -33.62 -8.56 -4.60
CA TYR A 486 -33.56 -9.30 -3.35
C TYR A 486 -34.56 -10.46 -3.31
N LYS A 487 -34.12 -11.60 -2.79
CA LYS A 487 -35.00 -12.72 -2.52
C LYS A 487 -35.71 -12.51 -1.19
N PHE A 488 -37.03 -12.34 -1.25
CA PHE A 488 -37.90 -12.24 -0.08
C PHE A 488 -38.40 -13.64 0.32
N ILE A 489 -38.08 -14.08 1.54
CA ILE A 489 -38.49 -15.40 2.03
C ILE A 489 -39.40 -15.23 3.23
N ASP A 490 -40.65 -15.63 3.07
CA ASP A 490 -41.60 -15.86 4.15
C ASP A 490 -41.22 -17.16 4.86
N LYS A 491 -40.74 -17.06 6.12
CA LYS A 491 -40.21 -18.21 6.87
C LYS A 491 -41.19 -18.74 7.90
N LYS A 492 -41.90 -17.85 8.59
CA LYS A 492 -42.81 -18.22 9.67
C LYS A 492 -43.87 -17.13 9.79
N GLY A 493 -45.13 -17.54 9.80
CA GLY A 493 -46.24 -16.65 10.08
C GLY A 493 -46.21 -16.07 11.49
N THR A 494 -47.22 -15.26 11.77
CA THR A 494 -47.51 -14.80 13.13
C THR A 494 -48.07 -15.93 13.98
N GLU A 495 -47.94 -15.77 15.28
CA GLU A 495 -48.58 -16.61 16.28
C GLU A 495 -49.44 -15.72 17.15
N CYS A 496 -50.58 -16.23 17.58
CA CYS A 496 -51.33 -15.59 18.64
C CYS A 496 -50.74 -15.95 20.01
N CYS A 497 -50.79 -15.10 21.02
CA CYS A 497 -50.70 -13.65 21.04
C CYS A 497 -49.88 -13.32 22.32
N THR A 498 -49.43 -12.07 22.51
CA THR A 498 -48.89 -11.57 23.78
C THR A 498 -49.62 -10.28 24.12
N ASN A 499 -50.31 -10.25 25.26
CA ASN A 499 -51.18 -9.13 25.67
C ASN A 499 -52.17 -8.70 24.57
N GLY A 500 -52.82 -9.69 23.92
CA GLY A 500 -53.79 -9.43 22.85
C GLY A 500 -53.20 -9.05 21.49
N ARG A 501 -51.87 -8.93 21.36
CA ARG A 501 -51.19 -8.57 20.10
C ARG A 501 -50.51 -9.77 19.48
N MET A 502 -50.41 -9.83 18.14
CA MET A 502 -49.72 -10.92 17.47
C MET A 502 -48.25 -10.94 17.87
N LYS A 503 -47.64 -12.13 17.93
CA LYS A 503 -46.20 -12.31 18.10
C LYS A 503 -45.63 -13.05 16.90
N SER A 504 -44.31 -13.24 16.86
CA SER A 504 -43.63 -13.95 15.75
C SER A 504 -43.85 -13.23 14.40
N GLY A 505 -43.59 -13.93 13.30
CA GLY A 505 -43.45 -13.36 11.97
C GLY A 505 -41.98 -13.29 11.63
N ILE A 506 -41.53 -14.11 10.69
CA ILE A 506 -40.13 -14.17 10.29
C ILE A 506 -40.06 -14.06 8.78
N PHE A 507 -39.38 -13.01 8.32
CA PHE A 507 -38.95 -12.89 6.94
C PHE A 507 -37.44 -12.95 6.85
N LYS A 508 -36.92 -13.48 5.74
CA LYS A 508 -35.48 -13.39 5.41
C LYS A 508 -35.33 -12.71 4.07
N ILE A 509 -34.58 -11.62 4.05
CA ILE A 509 -34.20 -10.93 2.82
C ILE A 509 -32.78 -11.38 2.46
N LYS A 510 -32.62 -12.00 1.28
CA LYS A 510 -31.32 -12.46 0.80
C LYS A 510 -30.90 -11.72 -0.45
N GLY A 511 -29.64 -11.31 -0.48
CA GLY A 511 -29.03 -10.63 -1.62
C GLY A 511 -27.53 -10.53 -1.42
N ASN A 512 -26.75 -10.49 -2.50
CA ASN A 512 -25.30 -10.24 -2.46
C ASN A 512 -24.54 -11.17 -1.47
N GLY A 513 -24.98 -12.43 -1.33
CA GLY A 513 -24.39 -13.40 -0.38
C GLY A 513 -24.77 -13.21 1.10
N TRP A 514 -25.59 -12.22 1.42
CA TRP A 514 -26.04 -11.89 2.77
C TRP A 514 -27.46 -12.37 3.06
N THR A 515 -27.79 -12.40 4.34
CA THR A 515 -29.15 -12.63 4.83
C THR A 515 -29.43 -11.60 5.91
N VAL A 516 -30.52 -10.87 5.75
CA VAL A 516 -31.08 -9.99 6.78
C VAL A 516 -32.35 -10.65 7.31
N ASP A 517 -32.38 -10.88 8.63
CA ASP A 517 -33.51 -11.50 9.32
C ASP A 517 -34.43 -10.41 9.86
N LEU A 518 -35.71 -10.46 9.48
CA LEU A 518 -36.76 -9.60 9.99
C LEU A 518 -37.58 -10.39 10.99
N TRP A 519 -37.61 -9.91 12.23
CA TRP A 519 -38.25 -10.57 13.35
C TRP A 519 -39.44 -9.76 13.85
N GLY A 520 -40.63 -10.35 13.81
CA GLY A 520 -41.85 -9.73 14.29
C GLY A 520 -41.90 -9.69 15.81
N ARG A 521 -42.33 -8.56 16.35
CA ARG A 521 -42.54 -8.30 17.77
C ARG A 521 -43.96 -7.79 18.02
N PRO A 522 -44.59 -8.14 19.15
CA PRO A 522 -45.90 -7.60 19.51
C PRO A 522 -45.96 -6.09 19.59
N THR A 523 -44.87 -5.47 20.03
CA THR A 523 -44.74 -4.02 20.24
C THR A 523 -43.32 -3.58 19.89
N LEU A 524 -43.16 -2.36 19.38
CA LEU A 524 -41.86 -1.70 19.25
C LEU A 524 -41.84 -0.39 20.03
N GLU A 525 -40.67 0.01 20.53
CA GLU A 525 -40.54 1.28 21.24
C GLU A 525 -40.86 2.48 20.33
N ALA A 526 -40.56 2.39 19.04
CA ALA A 526 -40.93 3.40 18.05
C ALA A 526 -42.44 3.65 17.98
N GLU A 527 -43.25 2.59 18.06
CA GLU A 527 -44.71 2.68 18.09
C GLU A 527 -45.19 3.37 19.38
N ILE A 528 -44.62 2.99 20.52
CA ILE A 528 -44.95 3.58 21.82
C ILE A 528 -44.63 5.07 21.84
N LEU A 529 -43.50 5.49 21.23
CA LEU A 529 -43.14 6.90 21.11
C LEU A 529 -44.20 7.68 20.31
N VAL A 530 -44.61 7.16 19.16
CA VAL A 530 -45.61 7.81 18.31
C VAL A 530 -46.97 7.87 18.98
N ALA A 531 -47.40 6.80 19.66
CA ALA A 531 -48.64 6.78 20.43
C ALA A 531 -48.67 7.86 21.53
N ASN A 532 -47.50 8.26 22.04
CA ASN A 532 -47.33 9.33 23.03
C ASN A 532 -47.06 10.71 22.39
N GLY A 533 -47.26 10.87 21.07
CA GLY A 533 -47.04 12.13 20.36
C GLY A 533 -45.56 12.49 20.13
N GLN A 534 -44.63 11.53 20.28
CA GLN A 534 -43.20 11.71 20.07
C GLN A 534 -42.72 11.12 18.74
N GLN A 535 -41.65 11.69 18.19
CA GLN A 535 -41.01 11.13 17.00
C GLN A 535 -40.21 9.86 17.36
N PRO A 536 -40.19 8.83 16.49
CA PRO A 536 -39.29 7.70 16.66
C PRO A 536 -37.83 8.13 16.69
N THR A 537 -37.03 7.51 17.56
CA THR A 537 -35.59 7.74 17.60
C THR A 537 -34.91 7.20 16.34
N LYS A 538 -34.14 8.05 15.65
CA LYS A 538 -33.30 7.65 14.52
C LYS A 538 -31.82 7.59 14.92
N VAL A 539 -31.09 6.62 14.37
CA VAL A 539 -29.64 6.44 14.53
C VAL A 539 -28.96 6.44 13.16
N MET A 540 -27.74 7.00 13.09
CA MET A 540 -26.95 7.00 11.86
C MET A 540 -26.44 5.58 11.56
N PHE A 541 -26.74 5.08 10.36
CA PHE A 541 -26.27 3.79 9.88
C PHE A 541 -25.87 3.89 8.40
N ALA A 542 -24.57 3.76 8.13
CA ALA A 542 -23.98 3.78 6.79
C ALA A 542 -24.44 4.97 5.94
N GLY A 543 -24.43 6.18 6.52
CA GLY A 543 -24.79 7.42 5.85
C GLY A 543 -26.28 7.76 5.85
N GLN A 544 -27.15 6.94 6.47
CA GLN A 544 -28.59 7.18 6.53
C GLN A 544 -29.10 7.19 7.97
N TRP A 545 -30.02 8.11 8.29
CA TRP A 545 -30.76 8.09 9.55
C TRP A 545 -31.91 7.07 9.46
N VAL A 546 -31.86 6.05 10.31
CA VAL A 546 -32.84 4.96 10.32
C VAL A 546 -33.42 4.75 11.72
N ILE A 547 -34.63 4.19 11.82
CA ILE A 547 -35.29 3.95 13.10
C ILE A 547 -34.50 2.91 13.92
N GLY A 548 -34.26 3.22 15.20
CA GLY A 548 -33.69 2.32 16.19
C GLY A 548 -34.58 2.19 17.42
N ALA A 549 -34.06 1.58 18.48
CA ALA A 549 -34.69 1.62 19.80
C ALA A 549 -34.79 3.07 20.33
N ARG A 550 -35.70 3.35 21.27
CA ARG A 550 -35.88 4.67 21.90
C ARG A 550 -34.58 5.24 22.47
N ASN A 551 -33.76 4.36 23.04
CA ASN A 551 -32.40 4.68 23.41
C ASN A 551 -31.46 3.58 22.88
N PRO A 552 -30.88 3.76 21.67
CA PRO A 552 -30.04 2.76 21.02
C PRO A 552 -28.86 2.29 21.86
N ALA A 553 -28.20 3.22 22.56
CA ALA A 553 -27.05 2.93 23.41
C ALA A 553 -27.45 2.16 24.67
N LEU A 554 -28.53 2.56 25.34
CA LEU A 554 -29.05 1.83 26.51
C LEU A 554 -29.52 0.42 26.12
N SER A 555 -30.23 0.29 25.00
CA SER A 555 -30.68 -1.00 24.46
C SER A 555 -29.49 -1.93 24.20
N SER A 556 -28.44 -1.40 23.55
CA SER A 556 -27.20 -2.14 23.29
C SER A 556 -26.49 -2.51 24.60
N ARG A 557 -26.40 -1.60 25.56
CA ARG A 557 -25.74 -1.83 26.86
C ARG A 557 -26.42 -2.92 27.65
N ASN A 558 -27.75 -2.89 27.69
CA ASN A 558 -28.53 -3.89 28.42
C ASN A 558 -28.49 -5.25 27.72
N ARG A 559 -28.39 -5.28 26.39
CA ARG A 559 -28.28 -6.53 25.63
C ARG A 559 -26.91 -7.20 25.76
N TYR A 560 -25.83 -6.43 25.61
CA TYR A 560 -24.47 -6.97 25.51
C TYR A 560 -23.67 -6.90 26.81
N GLY A 561 -24.17 -6.15 27.80
CA GLY A 561 -23.57 -6.06 29.13
C GLY A 561 -22.36 -5.11 29.21
N PRO A 562 -21.55 -5.25 30.28
CA PRO A 562 -20.35 -4.45 30.49
C PRO A 562 -19.39 -4.52 29.30
N ASN A 563 -18.68 -3.42 29.04
CA ASN A 563 -17.70 -3.32 27.96
C ASN A 563 -18.28 -3.65 26.57
N MET A 564 -19.55 -3.33 26.32
CA MET A 564 -20.16 -3.51 25.00
C MET A 564 -19.37 -2.80 23.89
N TYR A 565 -18.61 -1.75 24.22
CA TYR A 565 -17.77 -1.00 23.28
C TYR A 565 -16.49 -1.74 22.88
N HIS A 566 -15.99 -2.67 23.70
CA HIS A 566 -14.93 -3.58 23.29
C HIS A 566 -15.43 -4.51 22.20
N HIS A 567 -14.52 -4.95 21.34
CA HIS A 567 -14.85 -5.74 20.19
C HIS A 567 -14.98 -7.23 20.51
N ALA A 568 -15.89 -7.87 19.80
CA ALA A 568 -16.13 -9.30 19.89
C ALA A 568 -16.52 -9.80 18.50
N GLU A 569 -15.80 -10.78 17.98
CA GLU A 569 -16.17 -11.44 16.72
C GLU A 569 -17.59 -12.01 16.78
N HIS A 570 -18.22 -12.10 15.62
CA HIS A 570 -19.58 -12.61 15.50
C HIS A 570 -19.75 -14.00 16.14
N TRP A 571 -20.86 -14.24 16.84
CA TRP A 571 -21.09 -15.44 17.65
C TRP A 571 -20.85 -16.76 16.91
N LYS A 572 -21.28 -16.86 15.64
CA LYS A 572 -21.03 -18.04 14.77
C LYS A 572 -19.54 -18.34 14.55
N VAL A 573 -18.70 -17.30 14.59
CA VAL A 573 -17.25 -17.41 14.33
C VAL A 573 -16.53 -17.93 15.57
N ILE A 574 -16.91 -17.42 16.75
CA ILE A 574 -16.33 -17.81 18.03
C ILE A 574 -16.93 -19.12 18.58
N GLY A 575 -17.99 -19.65 17.96
CA GLY A 575 -18.53 -20.97 18.27
C GLY A 575 -19.62 -20.98 19.34
N ASN A 576 -20.26 -19.84 19.59
CA ASN A 576 -21.43 -19.79 20.48
C ASN A 576 -22.64 -20.50 19.83
N ALA A 577 -23.55 -21.03 20.65
CA ALA A 577 -24.72 -21.76 20.17
C ALA A 577 -25.73 -20.87 19.43
N ASN A 578 -25.88 -19.62 19.86
CA ASN A 578 -26.78 -18.62 19.28
C ASN A 578 -26.26 -17.19 19.55
N GLY A 579 -26.94 -16.19 18.97
CA GLY A 579 -26.61 -14.77 19.12
C GLY A 579 -27.10 -14.12 20.42
N ASP A 580 -27.74 -14.88 21.30
CA ASP A 580 -28.17 -14.42 22.63
C ASP A 580 -27.17 -14.84 23.73
N ALA A 581 -26.19 -15.67 23.39
CA ALA A 581 -25.10 -16.04 24.29
C ALA A 581 -24.29 -14.81 24.70
N LEU A 582 -23.81 -14.80 25.94
CA LEU A 582 -22.93 -13.75 26.45
C LEU A 582 -21.65 -13.68 25.62
N TYR A 583 -21.32 -12.48 25.15
CA TYR A 583 -20.13 -12.24 24.35
C TYR A 583 -18.94 -11.96 25.26
N LYS A 584 -17.83 -12.67 25.04
CA LYS A 584 -16.55 -12.32 25.63
C LYS A 584 -15.91 -11.22 24.76
N SER A 585 -16.12 -9.97 25.14
CA SER A 585 -15.51 -8.83 24.46
C SER A 585 -14.05 -8.62 24.86
N GLY A 586 -13.32 -7.86 24.06
CA GLY A 586 -11.92 -7.50 24.35
C GLY A 586 -10.89 -8.54 23.91
N VAL A 587 -11.27 -9.51 23.06
CA VAL A 587 -10.36 -10.57 22.59
C VAL A 587 -10.62 -10.87 21.12
N TRP A 588 -9.54 -10.91 20.33
CA TRP A 588 -9.55 -11.42 18.97
C TRP A 588 -9.14 -12.89 18.91
N THR A 589 -9.80 -13.64 18.02
CA THR A 589 -9.32 -14.95 17.60
C THR A 589 -8.06 -14.75 16.78
N LYS A 590 -7.06 -15.62 16.97
CA LYS A 590 -5.85 -15.62 16.13
C LYS A 590 -6.23 -15.73 14.66
N CYS A 591 -5.64 -14.86 13.84
CA CYS A 591 -5.88 -14.84 12.42
C CYS A 591 -5.37 -16.11 11.75
N SER A 592 -6.17 -16.67 10.83
CA SER A 592 -5.78 -17.85 10.05
C SER A 592 -4.67 -17.59 9.04
N LYS A 593 -4.38 -16.32 8.73
CA LYS A 593 -3.31 -15.88 7.84
C LYS A 593 -2.47 -14.78 8.50
N PRO A 594 -1.55 -15.12 9.43
CA PRO A 594 -0.77 -14.12 10.16
C PRO A 594 -0.10 -13.09 9.25
N GLY A 595 -0.22 -11.80 9.59
CA GLY A 595 0.33 -10.69 8.81
C GLY A 595 -0.48 -10.27 7.59
N HIS A 596 -1.67 -10.86 7.37
CA HIS A 596 -2.58 -10.41 6.33
C HIS A 596 -3.33 -9.14 6.77
N MET A 597 -3.45 -8.14 5.87
CA MET A 597 -4.07 -6.84 6.16
C MET A 597 -5.52 -6.88 6.68
N GLY A 598 -6.22 -7.99 6.51
CA GLY A 598 -7.59 -8.19 7.02
C GLY A 598 -7.67 -8.83 8.41
N CYS A 599 -6.54 -9.21 9.01
CA CYS A 599 -6.52 -9.88 10.31
C CYS A 599 -7.08 -8.96 11.40
N LEU A 600 -7.89 -9.51 12.30
CA LEU A 600 -8.46 -8.72 13.42
C LEU A 600 -7.46 -8.56 14.56
N ASP A 601 -6.61 -9.56 14.78
CA ASP A 601 -5.61 -9.60 15.86
C ASP A 601 -4.46 -8.59 15.71
N GLN A 602 -4.41 -7.84 14.61
CA GLN A 602 -3.52 -6.68 14.42
C GLN A 602 -4.15 -5.35 14.91
N PHE A 603 -5.46 -5.34 15.24
CA PHE A 603 -6.17 -4.16 15.71
C PHE A 603 -6.40 -4.22 17.22
N PRO A 604 -6.44 -3.07 17.92
CA PRO A 604 -6.92 -3.02 19.29
C PRO A 604 -8.32 -3.64 19.40
N THR A 605 -8.58 -4.29 20.52
CA THR A 605 -9.89 -4.89 20.83
C THR A 605 -10.89 -3.87 21.39
N ASP A 606 -10.59 -2.58 21.28
CA ASP A 606 -11.42 -1.44 21.71
C ASP A 606 -11.18 -0.23 20.81
N GLY A 607 -12.05 0.77 20.86
CA GLY A 607 -12.06 1.95 19.98
C GLY A 607 -12.55 1.63 18.56
N ASP A 608 -13.08 2.60 17.83
CA ASP A 608 -13.69 2.38 16.50
C ASP A 608 -12.90 2.97 15.33
N LEU A 609 -12.06 3.97 15.60
CA LEU A 609 -11.33 4.76 14.60
C LEU A 609 -10.48 3.90 13.66
N GLN A 610 -9.88 2.82 14.14
CA GLN A 610 -9.02 1.92 13.35
C GLN A 610 -9.74 1.21 12.19
N PHE A 611 -11.08 1.19 12.21
CA PHE A 611 -11.91 0.66 11.12
C PHE A 611 -12.60 1.77 10.31
N GLY A 612 -12.29 3.03 10.58
CA GLY A 612 -12.76 4.20 9.84
C GLY A 612 -11.89 4.53 8.62
N ASP A 613 -12.45 5.31 7.70
CA ASP A 613 -11.69 5.92 6.59
C ASP A 613 -11.15 7.33 6.98
N PHE A 614 -11.38 7.78 8.22
CA PHE A 614 -11.25 9.17 8.67
C PHE A 614 -9.82 9.70 8.92
N PHE A 615 -8.79 8.87 8.80
CA PHE A 615 -7.40 9.31 9.02
C PHE A 615 -6.75 9.98 7.80
N MET A 616 -7.55 10.42 6.83
CA MET A 616 -7.06 11.22 5.70
C MET A 616 -7.37 12.71 5.99
N ALA A 617 -6.49 13.33 6.76
CA ALA A 617 -6.37 14.78 6.87
C ALA A 617 -4.92 15.16 6.60
#